data_AF-A0A2D6I3F4-F1
#
_entry.id   AF-A0A2D6I3F4-F1
#
_cell.length_a   1.000
_cell.length_b   1.000
_cell.length_c   1.000
_cell.angle_alpha   90.00
_cell.angle_beta   90.00
_cell.angle_gamma   90.00
#
_symmetry.space_group_name_H-M   'P 1'
#
loop_
_entity.id
_entity.type
_entity.pdbx_description
1 polymer ?
#
loop_
_entity_poly.entity_id
_entity_poly.type
_entity_poly.pdbx_seq_one_letter_code
_entity_poly.pdbx_strand_id
1 'polypeptide(L)'
;MIPWGTPLTLIGDTREQVATAQREIVRIGIDRPVRQAVGDVTSWMPEGQSPASIRRIDFATLAAEWQPGSSDIVLDTRQILEWESGHIKDATFMPFYDVAARMNEIPRQGTVYVHCGSGYRASVVVSLMRNLGWENVVHVDDAFGKAAAAGLEIVSEEAPEREPGWTWTASRAGVRTFTPGAVSEGVSA
;
A
#
# COMPACT_ATOMS: atom_id res chain seq x y z
N MET A 1 3.65 -3.87 -8.19
CA MET A 1 4.48 -3.89 -9.42
C MET A 1 5.36 -5.12 -9.36
N ILE A 2 5.40 -5.88 -10.46
CA ILE A 2 6.30 -7.02 -10.60
C ILE A 2 7.27 -6.65 -11.72
N PRO A 3 8.60 -6.73 -11.52
CA PRO A 3 9.56 -6.45 -12.58
C PRO A 3 9.29 -7.30 -13.82
N TRP A 4 9.50 -6.73 -15.01
CA TRP A 4 9.31 -7.48 -16.25
C TRP A 4 10.19 -8.74 -16.28
N GLY A 5 9.64 -9.84 -16.75
CA GLY A 5 10.33 -11.14 -16.80
C GLY A 5 10.40 -11.89 -15.47
N THR A 6 9.80 -11.39 -14.38
CA THR A 6 9.73 -12.14 -13.12
C THR A 6 8.96 -13.45 -13.33
N PRO A 7 9.53 -14.62 -12.95
CA PRO A 7 8.83 -15.90 -12.98
C PRO A 7 7.53 -15.87 -12.17
N LEU A 8 6.41 -16.17 -12.82
CA LEU A 8 5.10 -16.20 -12.16
C LEU A 8 4.65 -17.64 -11.91
N THR A 9 4.17 -17.91 -10.69
CA THR A 9 3.43 -19.14 -10.37
C THR A 9 1.99 -18.78 -10.06
N LEU A 10 1.04 -19.42 -10.73
CA LEU A 10 -0.39 -19.24 -10.45
C LEU A 10 -0.87 -20.27 -9.45
N ILE A 11 -1.64 -19.82 -8.47
CA ILE A 11 -2.23 -20.66 -7.44
C ILE A 11 -3.73 -20.36 -7.42
N GLY A 12 -4.56 -21.40 -7.38
CA GLY A 12 -6.00 -21.27 -7.19
C GLY A 12 -6.60 -22.54 -6.59
N ASP A 13 -7.76 -22.43 -5.98
CA ASP A 13 -8.48 -23.56 -5.38
C ASP A 13 -8.93 -24.54 -6.46
N THR A 14 -9.26 -24.04 -7.65
CA THR A 14 -9.72 -24.85 -8.79
C THR A 14 -8.95 -24.58 -10.07
N ARG A 15 -9.02 -25.53 -11.01
CA ARG A 15 -8.39 -25.39 -12.34
C ARG A 15 -9.01 -24.23 -13.11
N GLU A 16 -10.30 -23.99 -12.93
CA GLU A 16 -11.06 -22.92 -13.59
C GLU A 16 -10.61 -21.54 -13.12
N GLN A 17 -10.29 -21.39 -11.83
CA GLN A 17 -9.70 -20.16 -11.30
C GLN A 17 -8.33 -19.91 -11.92
N VAL A 18 -7.44 -20.92 -11.94
CA VAL A 18 -6.11 -20.81 -12.55
C VAL A 18 -6.22 -20.46 -14.04
N ALA A 19 -7.08 -21.15 -14.79
CA ALA A 19 -7.29 -20.89 -16.20
C ALA A 19 -7.87 -19.49 -16.46
N THR A 20 -8.75 -19.00 -15.58
CA THR A 20 -9.29 -17.64 -15.66
C THR A 20 -8.20 -16.62 -15.40
N ALA A 21 -7.43 -16.76 -14.32
CA ALA A 21 -6.28 -15.90 -14.02
C ALA A 21 -5.28 -15.88 -15.18
N GLN A 22 -4.95 -17.04 -15.76
CA GLN A 22 -4.06 -17.14 -16.91
C GLN A 22 -4.59 -16.34 -18.12
N ARG A 23 -5.89 -16.44 -18.43
CA ARG A 23 -6.49 -15.65 -19.51
C ARG A 23 -6.41 -14.15 -19.25
N GLU A 24 -6.62 -13.72 -18.01
CA GLU A 24 -6.52 -12.30 -17.65
C GLU A 24 -5.10 -11.76 -17.80
N ILE A 25 -4.09 -12.50 -17.32
CA ILE A 25 -2.70 -12.01 -17.37
C ILE A 25 -2.10 -12.01 -18.78
N VAL A 26 -2.57 -12.88 -19.69
CA VAL A 26 -2.16 -12.86 -21.11
C VAL A 26 -2.58 -11.54 -21.77
N ARG A 27 -3.74 -10.96 -21.41
CA ARG A 27 -4.21 -9.68 -21.98
C ARG A 27 -3.32 -8.49 -21.63
N ILE A 28 -2.48 -8.63 -20.61
CA ILE A 28 -1.49 -7.62 -20.21
C ILE A 28 -0.06 -8.03 -20.57
N GLY A 29 0.12 -9.05 -21.42
CA GLY A 29 1.40 -9.47 -21.98
C GLY A 29 2.19 -10.48 -21.14
N ILE A 30 1.56 -11.12 -20.15
CA ILE A 30 2.19 -12.21 -19.37
C ILE A 30 1.72 -13.55 -19.95
N ASP A 31 2.44 -14.04 -20.96
CA ASP A 31 1.97 -15.15 -21.78
C ASP A 31 2.20 -16.54 -21.15
N ARG A 32 3.23 -16.68 -20.32
CA ARG A 32 3.68 -17.98 -19.80
C ARG A 32 4.01 -17.93 -18.30
N PRO A 33 3.06 -18.22 -17.40
CA PRO A 33 3.41 -18.54 -16.03
C PRO A 33 4.33 -19.77 -16.01
N VAL A 34 5.36 -19.73 -15.17
CA VAL A 34 6.39 -20.77 -15.09
C VAL A 34 5.84 -22.04 -14.44
N ARG A 35 4.89 -21.90 -13.51
CA ARG A 35 4.21 -23.01 -12.82
C ARG A 35 2.76 -22.66 -12.49
N GLN A 36 2.00 -23.69 -12.17
CA GLN A 36 0.67 -23.56 -11.58
C GLN A 36 0.44 -24.61 -10.50
N ALA A 37 -0.36 -24.28 -9.49
CA ALA A 37 -0.82 -25.21 -8.45
C ALA A 37 -2.33 -25.05 -8.25
N VAL A 38 -3.02 -26.17 -8.00
CA VAL A 38 -4.47 -26.23 -7.81
C VAL A 38 -4.79 -26.94 -6.51
N GLY A 39 -5.58 -26.29 -5.66
CA GLY A 39 -5.97 -26.78 -4.34
C GLY A 39 -5.67 -25.78 -3.23
N ASP A 40 -6.02 -26.16 -2.00
CA ASP A 40 -5.78 -25.33 -0.82
C ASP A 40 -4.28 -25.20 -0.53
N VAL A 41 -3.82 -23.96 -0.32
CA VAL A 41 -2.44 -23.63 0.04
C VAL A 41 -1.98 -24.38 1.28
N THR A 42 -2.87 -24.64 2.25
CA THR A 42 -2.52 -25.35 3.49
C THR A 42 -2.02 -26.77 3.22
N SER A 43 -2.48 -27.41 2.13
CA SER A 43 -2.09 -28.77 1.76
C SER A 43 -0.63 -28.89 1.28
N TRP A 44 0.01 -27.76 0.93
CA TRP A 44 1.40 -27.72 0.47
C TRP A 44 2.36 -27.20 1.53
N MET A 45 1.84 -26.78 2.68
CA MET A 45 2.67 -26.27 3.76
C MET A 45 3.28 -27.41 4.57
N PRO A 46 4.50 -27.24 5.11
CA PRO A 46 5.06 -28.18 6.07
C PRO A 46 4.15 -28.34 7.29
N GLU A 47 4.15 -29.53 7.88
CA GLU A 47 3.37 -29.82 9.08
C GLU A 47 3.70 -28.82 10.22
N GLY A 48 2.66 -28.31 10.87
CA GLY A 48 2.78 -27.32 11.95
C GLY A 48 2.99 -25.87 11.48
N GLN A 49 3.03 -25.59 10.17
CA GLN A 49 3.06 -24.22 9.66
C GLN A 49 1.66 -23.72 9.28
N SER A 50 1.48 -22.40 9.31
CA SER A 50 0.24 -21.74 8.87
C SER A 50 0.56 -20.65 7.86
N PRO A 51 -0.33 -20.36 6.90
CA PRO A 51 -0.13 -19.29 5.95
C PRO A 51 0.10 -17.96 6.67
N ALA A 52 0.99 -17.15 6.13
CA ALA A 52 1.09 -15.76 6.56
C ALA A 52 -0.26 -15.07 6.30
N SER A 53 -0.74 -14.32 7.28
CA SER A 53 -1.99 -13.57 7.19
C SER A 53 -1.73 -12.07 7.31
N ILE A 54 -2.68 -11.30 6.80
CA ILE A 54 -2.71 -9.85 6.89
C ILE A 54 -3.94 -9.49 7.70
N ARG A 55 -3.76 -8.63 8.71
CA ARG A 55 -4.89 -8.08 9.45
C ARG A 55 -5.71 -7.19 8.51
N ARG A 56 -7.01 -7.48 8.41
CA ARG A 56 -7.96 -6.77 7.56
C ARG A 56 -9.04 -6.12 8.40
N ILE A 57 -9.31 -4.84 8.14
CA ILE A 57 -10.30 -4.03 8.87
C ILE A 57 -11.14 -3.18 7.90
N ASP A 58 -12.22 -2.58 8.39
CA ASP A 58 -13.01 -1.57 7.67
C ASP A 58 -12.71 -0.14 8.16
N PHE A 59 -13.36 0.86 7.56
CA PHE A 59 -13.17 2.27 7.98
C PHE A 59 -13.71 2.56 9.39
N ALA A 60 -14.73 1.83 9.87
CA ALA A 60 -15.25 1.99 11.23
C ALA A 60 -14.22 1.55 12.27
N THR A 61 -13.57 0.41 12.04
CA THR A 61 -12.47 -0.07 12.88
C THR A 61 -11.27 0.85 12.78
N LEU A 62 -10.96 1.37 11.58
CA LEU A 62 -9.89 2.36 11.41
C LEU A 62 -10.15 3.61 12.28
N ALA A 63 -11.37 4.16 12.24
CA ALA A 63 -11.75 5.33 13.02
C ALA A 63 -11.66 5.10 14.54
N ALA A 64 -11.87 3.87 15.00
CA ALA A 64 -11.77 3.51 16.41
C ALA A 64 -10.32 3.33 16.89
N GLU A 65 -9.41 2.90 16.01
CA GLU A 65 -8.04 2.53 16.38
C GLU A 65 -7.01 3.62 16.06
N TRP A 66 -7.17 4.30 14.92
CA TRP A 66 -6.20 5.26 14.45
C TRP A 66 -6.43 6.63 15.08
N GLN A 67 -5.38 7.16 15.69
CA GLN A 67 -5.37 8.51 16.27
C GLN A 67 -4.42 9.39 15.47
N PRO A 68 -4.88 10.52 14.92
CA PRO A 68 -4.02 11.52 14.30
C PRO A 68 -2.89 11.96 15.25
N GLY A 69 -1.69 12.12 14.71
CA GLY A 69 -0.50 12.51 15.50
C GLY A 69 0.21 11.36 16.24
N SER A 70 -0.32 10.14 16.21
CA SER A 70 0.39 8.94 16.70
C SER A 70 1.54 8.52 15.76
N SER A 71 2.33 7.51 16.14
CA SER A 71 3.32 6.89 15.24
C SER A 71 2.69 6.23 14.02
N ASP A 72 1.39 5.96 14.06
CA ASP A 72 0.67 5.20 13.04
C ASP A 72 0.30 6.11 11.87
N ILE A 73 0.19 5.53 10.67
CA ILE A 73 -0.14 6.25 9.45
C ILE A 73 -1.29 5.59 8.71
N VAL A 74 -2.07 6.42 8.03
CA VAL A 74 -3.06 6.00 7.04
C VAL A 74 -2.48 6.31 5.66
N LEU A 75 -2.21 5.27 4.88
CA LEU A 75 -1.66 5.36 3.53
C LEU A 75 -2.79 5.27 2.50
N ASP A 76 -3.03 6.37 1.79
CA ASP A 76 -3.97 6.43 0.68
C ASP A 76 -3.25 6.11 -0.64
N THR A 77 -3.67 5.02 -1.28
CA THR A 77 -3.10 4.53 -2.54
C THR A 77 -3.94 4.84 -3.78
N ARG A 78 -4.94 5.72 -3.64
CA ARG A 78 -5.80 6.17 -4.74
C ARG A 78 -5.05 7.07 -5.73
N GLN A 79 -5.69 7.39 -6.85
CA GLN A 79 -5.19 8.31 -7.87
C GLN A 79 -5.22 9.75 -7.36
N ILE A 80 -4.46 10.64 -8.00
CA ILE A 80 -4.41 12.07 -7.67
C ILE A 80 -5.79 12.73 -7.66
N LEU A 81 -6.61 12.50 -8.70
CA LEU A 81 -7.96 13.07 -8.77
C LEU A 81 -8.90 12.51 -7.68
N GLU A 82 -8.68 11.26 -7.26
CA GLU A 82 -9.45 10.66 -6.16
C GLU A 82 -9.05 11.27 -4.81
N TRP A 83 -7.77 11.61 -4.62
CA TRP A 83 -7.26 12.31 -3.45
C TRP A 83 -7.79 13.74 -3.36
N GLU A 84 -7.66 14.50 -4.45
CA GLU A 84 -8.04 15.91 -4.52
C GLU A 84 -9.55 16.12 -4.41
N SER A 85 -10.36 15.16 -4.87
CA SER A 85 -11.81 15.17 -4.66
C SER A 85 -12.23 14.89 -3.22
N GLY A 86 -11.35 14.36 -2.39
CA GLY A 86 -11.56 14.15 -0.97
C GLY A 86 -10.74 12.96 -0.44
N HIS A 87 -10.07 13.16 0.69
CA HIS A 87 -9.26 12.15 1.38
C HIS A 87 -9.39 12.27 2.90
N ILE A 88 -8.98 11.22 3.62
CA ILE A 88 -8.96 11.24 5.09
C ILE A 88 -7.93 12.28 5.52
N LYS A 89 -8.33 13.22 6.38
CA LYS A 89 -7.42 14.21 6.97
C LYS A 89 -6.22 13.52 7.60
N ASP A 90 -5.02 14.08 7.45
CA ASP A 90 -3.76 13.53 7.98
C ASP A 90 -3.35 12.14 7.43
N ALA A 91 -4.11 11.60 6.46
CA ALA A 91 -3.63 10.50 5.65
C ALA A 91 -2.42 10.96 4.83
N THR A 92 -1.64 10.00 4.36
CA THR A 92 -0.49 10.31 3.53
C THR A 92 -0.67 9.68 2.16
N PHE A 93 -0.42 10.50 1.14
CA PHE A 93 -0.69 10.17 -0.25
C PHE A 93 0.51 9.46 -0.92
N MET A 94 0.31 8.22 -1.36
CA MET A 94 1.23 7.51 -2.27
C MET A 94 0.41 6.73 -3.29
N PRO A 95 0.17 7.28 -4.48
CA PRO A 95 -0.67 6.61 -5.45
C PRO A 95 -0.09 5.24 -5.81
N PHE A 96 -0.95 4.25 -6.04
CA PHE A 96 -0.59 2.84 -6.20
C PHE A 96 0.63 2.56 -7.10
N TYR A 97 0.79 3.31 -8.20
CA TYR A 97 1.90 3.14 -9.15
C TYR A 97 3.26 3.62 -8.63
N ASP A 98 3.30 4.47 -7.60
CA ASP A 98 4.54 4.94 -6.99
C ASP A 98 5.02 4.02 -5.85
N VAL A 99 4.12 3.21 -5.28
CA VAL A 99 4.37 2.50 -4.02
C VAL A 99 5.59 1.59 -4.08
N ALA A 100 5.78 0.85 -5.16
CA ALA A 100 6.93 -0.05 -5.26
C ALA A 100 8.26 0.71 -5.37
N ALA A 101 8.27 1.87 -6.02
CA ALA A 101 9.47 2.69 -6.18
C ALA A 101 9.84 3.45 -4.90
N ARG A 102 8.86 3.71 -4.04
CA ARG A 102 8.99 4.53 -2.81
C ARG A 102 8.81 3.72 -1.53
N MET A 103 8.86 2.40 -1.62
CA MET A 103 8.58 1.50 -0.51
C MET A 103 9.47 1.77 0.72
N ASN A 104 10.71 2.16 0.48
CA ASN A 104 11.69 2.52 1.52
C ASN A 104 11.29 3.75 2.35
N GLU A 105 10.39 4.58 1.85
CA GLU A 105 9.93 5.76 2.57
C GLU A 105 8.81 5.42 3.59
N ILE A 106 8.17 4.25 3.47
CA ILE A 106 7.10 3.82 4.37
C ILE A 106 7.70 3.34 5.70
N PRO A 107 7.24 3.84 6.86
CA PRO A 107 7.81 3.52 8.15
C PRO A 107 7.70 2.02 8.50
N ARG A 108 8.74 1.53 9.17
CA ARG A 108 8.82 0.16 9.73
C ARG A 108 8.29 0.08 11.17
N GLN A 109 8.03 1.23 11.79
CA GLN A 109 7.52 1.38 13.16
C GLN A 109 6.17 2.10 13.13
N GLY A 110 5.31 1.83 14.10
CA GLY A 110 3.91 2.27 14.10
C GLY A 110 3.06 1.48 13.08
N THR A 111 1.75 1.44 13.26
CA THR A 111 0.85 0.73 12.35
C THR A 111 0.72 1.48 11.02
N VAL A 112 0.81 0.77 9.90
CA VAL A 112 0.55 1.30 8.55
C VAL A 112 -0.78 0.76 8.06
N TYR A 113 -1.82 1.58 8.14
CA TYR A 113 -3.15 1.29 7.60
C TYR A 113 -3.19 1.67 6.13
N VAL A 114 -3.31 0.69 5.24
CA VAL A 114 -3.32 0.95 3.79
C VAL A 114 -4.74 0.84 3.26
N HIS A 115 -5.22 1.88 2.60
CA HIS A 115 -6.53 1.87 1.94
C HIS A 115 -6.45 2.33 0.49
N CYS A 116 -7.55 2.13 -0.23
CA CYS A 116 -7.76 2.73 -1.53
C CYS A 116 -9.25 3.09 -1.67
N GLY A 117 -9.80 3.08 -2.89
CA GLY A 117 -11.23 3.31 -3.12
C GLY A 117 -12.14 2.16 -2.70
N SER A 118 -11.66 0.91 -2.74
CA SER A 118 -12.48 -0.30 -2.54
C SER A 118 -11.73 -1.49 -1.91
N GLY A 119 -10.53 -1.27 -1.38
CA GLY A 119 -9.66 -2.32 -0.85
C GLY A 119 -8.79 -3.07 -1.87
N TYR A 120 -9.14 -3.09 -3.16
CA TYR A 120 -8.40 -3.90 -4.17
C TYR A 120 -6.92 -3.49 -4.32
N ARG A 121 -6.62 -2.23 -4.64
CA ARG A 121 -5.23 -1.73 -4.73
C ARG A 121 -4.46 -1.89 -3.42
N ALA A 122 -5.13 -1.66 -2.29
CA ALA A 122 -4.54 -1.79 -0.97
C ALA A 122 -4.12 -3.24 -0.68
N SER A 123 -4.92 -4.24 -1.08
CA SER A 123 -4.59 -5.65 -0.90
C SER A 123 -3.26 -6.03 -1.57
N VAL A 124 -3.02 -5.52 -2.79
CA VAL A 124 -1.78 -5.74 -3.53
C VAL A 124 -0.59 -5.04 -2.86
N VAL A 125 -0.78 -3.80 -2.38
CA VAL A 125 0.26 -3.07 -1.66
C VAL A 125 0.63 -3.78 -0.36
N VAL A 126 -0.34 -4.14 0.47
CA VAL A 126 -0.07 -4.79 1.76
C VAL A 126 0.57 -6.17 1.55
N SER A 127 0.13 -6.94 0.55
CA SER A 127 0.79 -8.20 0.18
C SER A 127 2.26 -8.00 -0.19
N LEU A 128 2.57 -6.97 -0.99
CA LEU A 128 3.95 -6.65 -1.36
C LEU A 128 4.76 -6.22 -0.12
N MET A 129 4.20 -5.39 0.76
CA MET A 129 4.85 -4.96 1.99
C MET A 129 5.18 -6.13 2.92
N ARG A 130 4.22 -7.06 3.15
CA ARG A 130 4.48 -8.29 3.93
C ARG A 130 5.61 -9.11 3.30
N ASN A 131 5.59 -9.29 1.98
CA ASN A 131 6.63 -10.04 1.26
C ASN A 131 8.03 -9.41 1.40
N LEU A 132 8.10 -8.10 1.63
CA LEU A 132 9.35 -7.36 1.87
C LEU A 132 9.67 -7.16 3.37
N GLY A 133 8.96 -7.87 4.25
CA GLY A 133 9.24 -7.93 5.69
C GLY A 133 8.67 -6.79 6.53
N TRP A 134 7.63 -6.10 6.07
CA TRP A 134 6.84 -5.23 6.96
C TRP A 134 5.91 -6.10 7.80
N GLU A 135 6.03 -6.04 9.13
CA GLU A 135 5.15 -6.74 10.09
C GLU A 135 4.01 -5.86 10.62
N ASN A 136 4.10 -4.54 10.39
CA ASN A 136 3.27 -3.51 10.97
C ASN A 136 2.14 -3.01 10.03
N VAL A 137 1.68 -3.84 9.10
CA VAL A 137 0.73 -3.42 8.05
C VAL A 137 -0.67 -3.97 8.26
N VAL A 138 -1.66 -3.12 8.03
CA VAL A 138 -3.09 -3.44 8.13
C VAL A 138 -3.78 -3.07 6.82
N HIS A 139 -4.54 -4.00 6.27
CA HIS A 139 -5.33 -3.79 5.06
C HIS A 139 -6.70 -3.23 5.43
N VAL A 140 -7.00 -2.02 4.98
CA VAL A 140 -8.34 -1.44 5.09
C VAL A 140 -9.13 -1.82 3.84
N ASP A 141 -10.13 -2.69 4.01
CA ASP A 141 -10.95 -3.29 2.96
C ASP A 141 -12.40 -2.82 3.06
N ASP A 142 -12.65 -1.61 2.58
CA ASP A 142 -13.98 -1.02 2.53
C ASP A 142 -14.07 0.01 1.40
N ALA A 143 -15.29 0.42 1.06
CA ALA A 143 -15.53 1.48 0.10
C ALA A 143 -15.21 2.85 0.72
N PHE A 144 -14.35 3.65 0.07
CA PHE A 144 -13.94 4.97 0.58
C PHE A 144 -15.14 5.88 0.90
N GLY A 145 -16.24 5.76 0.15
CA GLY A 145 -17.47 6.50 0.42
C GLY A 145 -18.08 6.28 1.81
N LYS A 146 -17.65 5.25 2.56
CA LYS A 146 -18.08 5.02 3.95
C LYS A 146 -17.20 5.70 5.00
N ALA A 147 -16.02 6.23 4.63
CA ALA A 147 -15.06 6.78 5.57
C ALA A 147 -15.65 7.94 6.42
N ALA A 148 -16.35 8.87 5.79
CA ALA A 148 -17.02 9.97 6.49
C ALA A 148 -18.08 9.48 7.49
N ALA A 149 -18.91 8.52 7.07
CA ALA A 149 -19.94 7.92 7.94
C ALA A 149 -19.34 7.11 9.10
N ALA A 150 -18.13 6.59 8.93
CA ALA A 150 -17.37 5.92 9.98
C ALA A 150 -16.75 6.90 11.00
N GLY A 151 -16.84 8.21 10.79
CA GLY A 151 -16.32 9.23 11.69
C GLY A 151 -14.92 9.74 11.34
N LEU A 152 -14.39 9.39 10.16
CA LEU A 152 -13.14 9.95 9.67
C LEU A 152 -13.38 11.32 9.03
N GLU A 153 -12.59 12.31 9.40
CA GLU A 153 -12.66 13.64 8.79
C GLU A 153 -12.16 13.57 7.34
N ILE A 154 -12.93 14.11 6.40
CA ILE A 154 -12.59 14.17 4.98
C ILE A 154 -12.28 15.61 4.60
N VAL A 155 -11.11 15.83 4.01
CA VAL A 155 -10.65 17.12 3.50
C VAL A 155 -10.36 17.02 2.00
N SER A 156 -10.32 18.17 1.32
CA SER A 156 -10.03 18.28 -0.11
C SER A 156 -8.92 19.31 -0.28
N GLU A 157 -7.72 18.82 -0.58
CA GLU A 157 -6.51 19.61 -0.77
C GLU A 157 -5.78 19.07 -2.00
N GLU A 158 -4.98 19.92 -2.65
CA GLU A 158 -4.14 19.47 -3.76
C GLU A 158 -3.19 18.37 -3.30
N ALA A 159 -2.88 17.43 -4.19
CA ALA A 159 -1.88 16.44 -3.87
C ALA A 159 -0.51 17.12 -3.64
N PRO A 160 0.26 16.70 -2.62
CA PRO A 160 1.56 17.28 -2.36
C PRO A 160 2.48 17.17 -3.58
N GLU A 161 3.11 18.28 -3.96
CA GLU A 161 4.13 18.29 -5.01
C GLU A 161 5.30 17.36 -4.64
N ARG A 162 5.77 16.61 -5.64
CA ARG A 162 6.85 15.64 -5.44
C ARG A 162 8.21 16.32 -5.65
N GLU A 163 8.92 16.53 -4.54
CA GLU A 163 10.31 16.99 -4.58
C GLU A 163 11.31 15.81 -4.43
N PRO A 164 12.47 15.84 -5.09
CA PRO A 164 13.53 14.85 -4.90
C PRO A 164 13.95 14.75 -3.42
N GLY A 165 13.91 13.55 -2.85
CA GLY A 165 14.27 13.31 -1.44
C GLY A 165 13.14 13.55 -0.43
N TRP A 166 11.91 13.81 -0.89
CA TRP A 166 10.73 13.86 -0.04
C TRP A 166 10.49 12.51 0.65
N THR A 167 10.37 12.51 1.98
CA THR A 167 10.06 11.33 2.80
C THR A 167 8.85 11.61 3.67
N TRP A 168 8.21 10.56 4.21
CA TRP A 168 7.00 10.64 5.03
C TRP A 168 7.28 11.34 6.37
N THR A 169 8.53 11.30 6.83
CA THR A 169 9.02 12.11 7.95
C THR A 169 8.94 13.61 7.64
N ALA A 170 9.21 14.01 6.39
CA ALA A 170 9.18 15.40 5.95
C ALA A 170 7.77 15.92 5.70
N SER A 171 6.76 15.07 5.44
CA SER A 171 5.35 15.50 5.38
C SER A 171 4.72 15.69 6.76
N ARG A 172 5.21 15.01 7.81
CA ARG A 172 4.76 15.17 9.20
C ARG A 172 5.44 16.33 9.94
N ALA A 173 6.71 16.60 9.64
CA ALA A 173 7.40 17.78 10.16
C ALA A 173 7.03 18.97 9.27
N GLY A 174 6.16 19.86 9.77
CA GLY A 174 5.65 21.03 9.03
C GLY A 174 6.64 21.60 8.02
N VAL A 175 6.19 21.66 6.76
CA VAL A 175 6.92 22.05 5.55
C VAL A 175 8.10 22.98 5.86
N ARG A 176 9.32 22.44 5.84
CA ARG A 176 10.51 23.29 5.75
C ARG A 176 10.65 23.67 4.29
N THR A 177 10.43 24.94 3.98
CA THR A 177 10.68 25.52 2.66
C THR A 177 12.12 25.22 2.25
N PHE A 178 12.28 24.47 1.15
CA PHE A 178 13.58 24.30 0.51
C PHE A 178 13.93 25.61 -0.20
N THR A 179 14.98 26.29 0.26
CA THR A 179 15.56 27.43 -0.47
C THR A 179 16.67 26.89 -1.37
N PRO A 180 16.54 26.94 -2.71
CA PRO A 180 17.61 26.50 -3.60
C PRO A 180 18.85 27.39 -3.39
N GLY A 181 19.97 26.80 -2.97
CA GLY A 181 21.27 27.48 -2.88
C GLY A 181 22.05 27.31 -1.57
N ALA A 182 21.48 26.71 -0.52
CA ALA A 182 22.22 26.46 0.72
C ALA A 182 22.99 25.13 0.68
N VAL A 183 24.02 25.05 -0.16
CA VAL A 183 25.10 24.06 0.03
C VAL A 183 26.00 24.65 1.10
N SER A 184 25.85 24.20 2.35
CA SER A 184 26.79 24.57 3.40
C SER A 184 28.12 23.86 3.15
N GLU A 185 29.08 24.59 2.58
CA GLU A 185 30.49 24.38 2.85
C GLU A 185 30.72 24.34 4.37
N GLY A 186 31.49 23.36 4.85
CA GLY A 186 32.00 23.42 6.23
C GLY A 186 32.14 22.07 6.93
N VAL A 187 33.01 21.20 6.43
CA VAL A 187 33.83 20.36 7.33
C VAL A 187 35.28 20.70 7.02
N SER A 188 35.86 21.55 7.85
CA SER A 188 37.30 21.73 7.97
C SER A 188 37.65 21.72 9.46
N ALA A 189 38.32 20.64 9.85
CA ALA A 189 39.26 20.42 10.95
C ALA A 189 39.07 19.00 11.52
#